data_AF-A0A429UEE6-F1
#
_entry.id   AF-A0A429UEE6-F1
#
_cell.length_a   1.000
_cell.length_b   1.000
_cell.length_c   1.000
_cell.angle_alpha   90.00
_cell.angle_beta   90.00
_cell.angle_gamma   90.00
#
_symmetry.space_group_name_H-M   'P 1'
#
loop_
_entity.id
_entity.type
_entity.pdbx_description
1 polymer ?
#
loop_
_entity_poly.entity_id
_entity_poly.type
_entity_poly.pdbx_seq_one_letter_code
_entity_poly.pdbx_strand_id
1 'polypeptide(L)'
;MDGGSVNSHVREHAERYATVYEGRHPYSDCWQAAWGVAAWAYEEGNAEQLVAAIAEAMRLAMARDDVTVARLHIGSARDELWHWVGDALHGPGPVPGSLLWPMPTGPHAASWQRHFADAGTDEVRHMAGQVEDVLTALLRRTAERFPHAPATFGTALGQQENPVTGSMFFRLA
;
A
#
# COMPACT_ATOMS: atom_id res chain seq x y z
N MET A 1 -22.22 1.27 -4.36
CA MET A 1 -21.82 0.14 -3.50
C MET A 1 -21.86 0.64 -2.07
N ASP A 2 -22.59 -0.04 -1.18
CA ASP A 2 -22.65 0.37 0.23
C ASP A 2 -21.29 0.20 0.90
N GLY A 3 -20.81 1.23 1.61
CA GLY A 3 -19.51 1.21 2.29
C GLY A 3 -19.32 0.06 3.29
N GLY A 4 -20.41 -0.55 3.76
CA GLY A 4 -20.38 -1.76 4.59
C GLY A 4 -19.89 -3.01 3.85
N SER A 5 -20.16 -3.14 2.55
CA SER A 5 -19.75 -4.31 1.75
C SER A 5 -18.25 -4.30 1.43
N VAL A 6 -17.66 -3.13 1.24
CA VAL A 6 -16.23 -3.00 0.92
C VAL A 6 -15.38 -3.24 2.17
N ASN A 7 -15.82 -2.74 3.33
CA ASN A 7 -15.13 -2.97 4.60
C ASN A 7 -15.13 -4.46 5.00
N SER A 8 -16.24 -5.19 4.75
CA SER A 8 -16.28 -6.63 4.98
C SER A 8 -15.28 -7.38 4.09
N HIS A 9 -15.22 -7.04 2.80
CA HIS A 9 -14.33 -7.68 1.84
C HIS A 9 -12.85 -7.53 2.22
N VAL A 10 -12.43 -6.32 2.62
CA VAL A 10 -11.04 -6.05 3.00
C VAL A 10 -10.65 -6.82 4.26
N ARG A 11 -11.55 -6.92 5.24
CA ARG A 11 -11.34 -7.73 6.44
C ARG A 11 -11.27 -9.23 6.14
N GLU A 12 -12.20 -9.73 5.34
CA GLU A 12 -12.24 -11.14 4.92
C GLU A 12 -10.97 -11.55 4.15
N HIS A 13 -10.46 -10.67 3.29
CA HIS A 13 -9.18 -10.90 2.64
C HIS A 13 -8.05 -10.99 3.67
N ALA A 14 -7.98 -10.10 4.67
CA ALA A 14 -6.93 -10.15 5.69
C ALA A 14 -6.96 -11.42 6.56
N GLU A 15 -8.15 -11.88 6.95
CA GLU A 15 -8.34 -13.12 7.71
C GLU A 15 -7.91 -14.36 6.89
N ARG A 16 -8.32 -14.40 5.63
CA ARG A 16 -7.92 -15.47 4.69
C ARG A 16 -6.42 -15.44 4.43
N TYR A 17 -5.84 -14.25 4.24
CA TYR A 17 -4.40 -14.07 4.05
C TYR A 17 -3.62 -14.62 5.25
N ALA A 18 -4.02 -14.26 6.48
CA ALA A 18 -3.39 -14.78 7.68
C ALA A 18 -3.50 -16.31 7.80
N THR A 19 -4.60 -16.90 7.34
CA THR A 19 -4.76 -18.36 7.31
C THR A 19 -3.81 -19.02 6.31
N VAL A 20 -3.69 -18.47 5.09
CA VAL A 20 -2.85 -19.05 4.02
C VAL A 20 -1.36 -18.85 4.28
N TYR A 21 -0.97 -17.74 4.93
CA TYR A 21 0.41 -17.33 5.12
C TYR A 21 0.87 -17.40 6.58
N GLU A 22 0.41 -18.43 7.32
CA GLU A 22 0.92 -18.80 8.65
C GLU A 22 0.92 -17.65 9.67
N GLY A 23 -0.18 -16.88 9.71
CA GLY A 23 -0.36 -15.76 10.63
C GLY A 23 0.26 -14.44 10.17
N ARG A 24 0.83 -14.37 8.95
CA ARG A 24 1.28 -13.10 8.37
C ARG A 24 0.12 -12.16 8.09
N HIS A 25 0.36 -10.86 8.24
CA HIS A 25 -0.64 -9.83 7.95
C HIS A 25 -0.35 -9.15 6.61
N PRO A 26 -1.36 -8.94 5.74
CA PRO A 26 -1.16 -8.33 4.43
C PRO A 26 -0.60 -6.91 4.54
N TYR A 27 -1.03 -6.15 5.56
CA TYR A 27 -0.48 -4.81 5.81
C TYR A 27 1.01 -4.85 6.17
N SER A 28 1.45 -5.85 6.93
CA SER A 28 2.88 -6.01 7.26
C SER A 28 3.73 -6.37 6.04
N ASP A 29 3.21 -7.21 5.15
CA ASP A 29 3.91 -7.52 3.90
C ASP A 29 3.95 -6.30 2.96
N CYS A 30 2.85 -5.55 2.88
CA CYS A 30 2.80 -4.28 2.15
C CYS A 30 3.78 -3.27 2.73
N TRP A 31 3.87 -3.16 4.06
CA TRP A 31 4.77 -2.25 4.76
C TRP A 31 6.24 -2.48 4.38
N GLN A 32 6.68 -3.73 4.32
CA GLN A 32 8.05 -4.07 3.94
C GLN A 32 8.36 -3.66 2.49
N ALA A 33 7.43 -3.89 1.56
CA ALA A 33 7.60 -3.47 0.18
C ALA A 33 7.53 -1.93 0.03
N ALA A 34 6.60 -1.29 0.75
CA ALA A 34 6.44 0.16 0.79
C ALA A 34 7.71 0.87 1.27
N TRP A 35 8.42 0.30 2.26
CA TRP A 35 9.74 0.78 2.66
C TRP A 35 10.75 0.79 1.52
N GLY A 36 10.81 -0.29 0.72
CA GLY A 36 11.70 -0.36 -0.44
C GLY A 36 11.38 0.69 -1.50
N VAL A 37 10.09 1.00 -1.70
CA VAL A 37 9.63 2.02 -2.64
C VAL A 37 9.92 3.43 -2.11
N ALA A 38 9.56 3.71 -0.87
CA ALA A 38 9.73 5.04 -0.26
C ALA A 38 11.22 5.40 -0.11
N ALA A 39 12.06 4.45 0.32
CA ALA A 39 13.51 4.65 0.43
C ALA A 39 14.18 4.92 -0.92
N TRP A 40 13.60 4.43 -2.02
CA TRP A 40 14.06 4.77 -3.36
C TRP A 40 13.60 6.17 -3.79
N ALA A 41 12.36 6.54 -3.46
CA ALA A 41 11.76 7.80 -3.93
C ALA A 41 12.22 9.04 -3.15
N TYR A 42 12.52 8.89 -1.86
CA TYR A 42 12.92 10.00 -0.99
C TYR A 42 14.13 9.60 -0.14
N GLU A 43 15.27 10.26 -0.37
CA GLU A 43 16.50 10.01 0.39
C GLU A 43 16.49 10.64 1.80
N GLU A 44 15.59 11.58 2.12
CA GLU A 44 15.55 12.24 3.43
C GLU A 44 14.14 12.51 3.99
N GLY A 45 13.94 12.17 5.28
CA GLY A 45 13.22 13.01 6.25
C GLY A 45 11.72 12.77 6.53
N ASN A 46 10.94 12.10 5.68
CA ASN A 46 9.50 11.87 5.93
C ASN A 46 8.99 10.47 5.52
N ALA A 47 9.87 9.47 5.63
CA ALA A 47 9.64 8.14 5.07
C ALA A 47 8.45 7.39 5.70
N GLU A 48 8.20 7.50 7.00
CA GLU A 48 7.21 6.62 7.66
C GLU A 48 5.75 6.92 7.24
N GLN A 49 5.38 8.20 7.09
CA GLN A 49 4.04 8.60 6.64
C GLN A 49 3.79 8.12 5.20
N LEU A 50 4.75 8.33 4.31
CA LEU A 50 4.67 7.86 2.93
C LEU A 50 4.66 6.34 2.85
N VAL A 51 5.47 5.65 3.66
CA VAL A 51 5.44 4.18 3.77
C VAL A 51 4.07 3.71 4.21
N ALA A 52 3.48 4.32 5.23
CA ALA A 52 2.14 3.97 5.68
C ALA A 52 1.09 4.18 4.58
N ALA A 53 1.18 5.28 3.83
CA ALA A 53 0.30 5.58 2.70
C ALA A 53 0.43 4.58 1.54
N ILE A 54 1.66 4.28 1.12
CA ILE A 54 1.93 3.28 0.07
C ILE A 54 1.48 1.89 0.54
N ALA A 55 1.78 1.51 1.78
CA ALA A 55 1.41 0.21 2.33
C ALA A 55 -0.12 0.05 2.38
N GLU A 56 -0.84 1.12 2.72
CA GLU A 56 -2.30 1.09 2.75
C GLU A 56 -2.88 1.00 1.34
N ALA A 57 -2.39 1.79 0.40
CA ALA A 57 -2.81 1.72 -1.00
C ALA A 57 -2.59 0.31 -1.58
N MET A 58 -1.46 -0.32 -1.25
CA MET A 58 -1.16 -1.70 -1.63
C MET A 58 -2.11 -2.70 -0.98
N ARG A 59 -2.39 -2.57 0.32
CA ARG A 59 -3.27 -3.48 1.05
C ARG A 59 -4.70 -3.44 0.51
N LEU A 60 -5.21 -2.24 0.23
CA LEU A 60 -6.53 -2.03 -0.34
C LEU A 60 -6.62 -2.66 -1.73
N ALA A 61 -5.60 -2.44 -2.58
CA ALA A 61 -5.54 -3.01 -3.92
C ALA A 61 -5.36 -4.54 -3.90
N MET A 62 -4.58 -5.09 -2.95
CA MET A 62 -4.47 -6.53 -2.73
C MET A 62 -5.80 -7.18 -2.39
N ALA A 63 -6.56 -6.53 -1.49
CA ALA A 63 -7.88 -7.01 -1.16
C ALA A 63 -8.79 -7.00 -2.39
N ARG A 64 -8.84 -5.88 -3.11
CA ARG A 64 -9.66 -5.71 -4.33
C ARG A 64 -9.32 -6.72 -5.43
N ASP A 65 -8.04 -6.95 -5.70
CA ASP A 65 -7.57 -7.81 -6.79
C ASP A 65 -7.38 -9.28 -6.34
N ASP A 66 -7.50 -9.57 -5.05
CA ASP A 66 -7.27 -10.87 -4.40
C ASP A 66 -5.89 -11.50 -4.70
N VAL A 67 -4.83 -10.71 -4.53
CA VAL A 67 -3.44 -11.09 -4.87
C VAL A 67 -2.47 -10.86 -3.72
N THR A 68 -1.28 -11.48 -3.80
CA THR A 68 -0.15 -11.19 -2.92
C THR A 68 0.60 -9.92 -3.35
N VAL A 69 1.40 -9.35 -2.45
CA VAL A 69 2.29 -8.21 -2.75
C VAL A 69 3.11 -8.44 -4.02
N ALA A 70 3.74 -9.61 -4.18
CA ALA A 70 4.59 -9.90 -5.34
C ALA A 70 3.84 -9.88 -6.68
N ARG A 71 2.55 -10.25 -6.67
CA ARG A 71 1.68 -10.29 -7.85
C ARG A 71 0.89 -9.00 -8.06
N LEU A 72 0.87 -8.11 -7.07
CA LEU A 72 0.13 -6.85 -7.13
C LEU A 72 0.68 -5.97 -8.24
N HIS A 73 -0.21 -5.51 -9.12
CA HIS A 73 0.14 -4.57 -10.18
C HIS A 73 0.36 -3.18 -9.61
N ILE A 74 1.46 -2.52 -10.00
CA ILE A 74 1.83 -1.20 -9.45
C ILE A 74 0.75 -0.16 -9.75
N GLY A 75 0.17 -0.21 -10.96
CA GLY A 75 -0.93 0.67 -11.34
C GLY A 75 -2.20 0.46 -10.50
N SER A 76 -2.49 -0.77 -10.05
CA SER A 76 -3.64 -1.01 -9.15
C SER A 76 -3.46 -0.29 -7.83
N ALA A 77 -2.28 -0.40 -7.21
CA ALA A 77 -1.97 0.28 -5.95
C ALA A 77 -1.94 1.80 -6.11
N ARG A 78 -1.42 2.31 -7.24
CA ARG A 78 -1.37 3.74 -7.55
C ARG A 78 -2.74 4.40 -7.50
N ASP A 79 -3.74 3.76 -8.12
CA ASP A 79 -5.08 4.34 -8.27
C ASP A 79 -5.94 4.17 -7.00
N GLU A 80 -5.56 3.26 -6.12
CA GLU A 80 -6.42 2.81 -5.03
C GLU A 80 -6.64 3.90 -3.98
N LEU A 81 -5.59 4.62 -3.55
CA LEU A 81 -5.79 5.63 -2.50
C LEU A 81 -6.69 6.78 -2.99
N TRP A 82 -6.57 7.16 -4.27
CA TRP A 82 -7.49 8.11 -4.92
C TRP A 82 -8.92 7.61 -5.02
N HIS A 83 -9.11 6.31 -5.26
CA HIS A 83 -10.44 5.70 -5.24
C HIS A 83 -11.12 5.87 -3.86
N TRP A 84 -10.36 5.72 -2.79
CA TRP A 84 -10.87 5.82 -1.42
C TRP A 84 -11.09 7.26 -0.93
N VAL A 85 -10.25 8.21 -1.31
CA VAL A 85 -10.37 9.64 -0.89
C VAL A 85 -11.18 10.51 -1.86
N GLY A 86 -11.59 9.92 -2.98
CA GLY A 86 -12.25 10.61 -4.08
C GLY A 86 -13.73 10.91 -3.84
N ASP A 87 -14.19 11.93 -4.55
CA ASP A 87 -15.59 12.36 -4.70
C ASP A 87 -15.93 12.51 -6.20
N ALA A 88 -15.66 11.47 -6.99
CA ALA A 88 -15.73 11.57 -8.46
C ALA A 88 -17.01 10.97 -9.08
N LEU A 89 -17.73 10.09 -8.37
CA LEU A 89 -18.98 9.52 -8.90
C LEU A 89 -20.09 9.30 -7.83
N HIS A 90 -19.78 9.24 -6.52
CA HIS A 90 -20.72 8.74 -5.50
C HIS A 90 -20.76 9.49 -4.14
N GLY A 91 -20.19 10.69 -4.02
CA GLY A 91 -20.16 11.46 -2.78
C GLY A 91 -18.80 11.37 -2.05
N PRO A 92 -18.64 12.09 -0.93
CA PRO A 92 -17.36 12.21 -0.24
C PRO A 92 -16.91 10.84 0.27
N GLY A 93 -15.69 10.44 -0.12
CA GLY A 93 -15.05 9.22 0.35
C GLY A 93 -14.90 9.19 1.89
N PRO A 94 -14.75 7.99 2.48
CA PRO A 94 -14.57 7.85 3.91
C PRO A 94 -13.32 8.60 4.40
N VAL A 95 -13.42 9.24 5.55
CA VAL A 95 -12.26 9.84 6.23
C VAL A 95 -11.37 8.70 6.74
N PRO A 96 -10.04 8.73 6.53
CA PRO A 96 -9.13 7.77 7.17
C PRO A 96 -9.32 7.73 8.68
N GLY A 97 -9.24 6.54 9.26
CA GLY A 97 -9.52 6.36 10.69
C GLY A 97 -11.01 6.31 11.05
N SER A 98 -11.92 6.71 10.16
CA SER A 98 -13.36 6.55 10.40
C SER A 98 -13.79 5.09 10.35
N LEU A 99 -14.97 4.79 10.90
CA LEU A 99 -15.58 3.45 10.83
C LEU A 99 -15.84 2.96 9.40
N LEU A 100 -15.90 3.87 8.43
CA LEU A 100 -16.10 3.56 7.02
C LEU A 100 -14.77 3.26 6.29
N TRP A 101 -13.64 3.63 6.88
CA TRP A 101 -12.32 3.24 6.39
C TRP A 101 -11.94 1.87 6.97
N PRO A 102 -11.58 0.87 6.13
CA PRO A 102 -11.22 -0.46 6.62
C PRO A 102 -9.85 -0.38 7.30
N MET A 103 -9.82 -0.24 8.62
CA MET A 103 -8.58 0.00 9.35
C MET A 103 -7.53 -1.10 9.11
N PRO A 104 -6.27 -0.75 8.79
CA PRO A 104 -5.20 -1.73 8.73
C PRO A 104 -5.02 -2.39 10.11
N THR A 105 -4.68 -3.67 10.09
CA THR A 105 -4.41 -4.48 11.28
C THR A 105 -2.95 -4.94 11.32
N GLY A 106 -2.53 -5.49 12.45
CA GLY A 106 -1.19 -6.03 12.64
C GLY A 106 -0.16 -5.00 13.15
N PRO A 107 1.12 -5.37 13.20
CA PRO A 107 2.18 -4.62 13.90
C PRO A 107 2.35 -3.16 13.49
N HIS A 108 2.03 -2.79 12.26
CA HIS A 108 2.23 -1.42 11.74
C HIS A 108 0.96 -0.56 11.74
N ALA A 109 -0.17 -1.10 12.20
CA ALA A 109 -1.45 -0.37 12.23
C ALA A 109 -1.37 0.93 13.05
N ALA A 110 -0.57 0.93 14.12
CA ALA A 110 -0.35 2.10 14.96
C ALA A 110 0.32 3.27 14.20
N SER A 111 1.20 2.99 13.23
CA SER A 111 1.83 4.05 12.42
C SER A 111 0.82 4.69 11.48
N TRP A 112 -0.07 3.90 10.84
CA TRP A 112 -1.18 4.45 10.06
C TRP A 112 -2.07 5.36 10.92
N GLN A 113 -2.50 4.87 12.09
CA GLN A 113 -3.30 5.66 13.01
C GLN A 113 -2.61 6.97 13.42
N ARG A 114 -1.33 6.91 13.78
CA ARG A 114 -0.55 8.10 14.16
C ARG A 114 -0.55 9.19 13.09
N HIS A 115 -0.49 8.80 11.82
CA HIS A 115 -0.35 9.75 10.71
C HIS A 115 -1.68 10.16 10.07
N PHE A 116 -2.73 9.36 10.20
CA PHE A 116 -3.97 9.55 9.42
C PHE A 116 -5.26 9.48 10.25
N ALA A 117 -5.23 9.15 11.55
CA ALA A 117 -6.47 9.06 12.34
C ALA A 117 -7.20 10.40 12.48
N ASP A 118 -6.46 11.50 12.57
CA ASP A 118 -6.99 12.86 12.70
C ASP A 118 -6.78 13.69 11.41
N ALA A 119 -6.31 13.06 10.34
CA ALA A 119 -5.98 13.77 9.10
C ALA A 119 -7.25 14.26 8.39
N GLY A 120 -7.23 15.51 7.95
CA GLY A 120 -8.31 16.08 7.14
C GLY A 120 -8.31 15.51 5.72
N THR A 121 -9.46 15.53 5.04
CA THR A 121 -9.60 15.02 3.66
C THR A 121 -8.53 15.59 2.71
N ASP A 122 -8.18 16.87 2.84
CA ASP A 122 -7.19 17.51 1.97
C ASP A 122 -5.75 17.02 2.24
N GLU A 123 -5.40 16.71 3.48
CA GLU A 123 -4.09 16.13 3.82
C GLU A 123 -3.94 14.73 3.23
N VAL A 124 -5.02 13.95 3.27
CA VAL A 124 -5.04 12.60 2.72
C VAL A 124 -5.02 12.64 1.19
N ARG A 125 -5.72 13.59 0.56
CA ARG A 125 -5.62 13.84 -0.89
C ARG A 125 -4.21 14.26 -1.31
N HIS A 126 -3.56 15.12 -0.52
CA HIS A 126 -2.17 15.49 -0.77
C HIS A 126 -1.27 14.25 -0.74
N MET A 127 -1.43 13.40 0.27
CA MET A 127 -0.70 12.13 0.37
C MET A 127 -1.03 11.17 -0.78
N ALA A 128 -2.28 11.09 -1.21
CA ALA A 128 -2.69 10.29 -2.37
C ALA A 128 -1.97 10.75 -3.65
N GLY A 129 -1.82 12.06 -3.85
CA GLY A 129 -0.99 12.61 -4.93
C GLY A 129 0.48 12.19 -4.83
N GLN A 130 1.08 12.24 -3.63
CA GLN A 130 2.46 11.78 -3.43
C GLN A 130 2.63 10.29 -3.70
N VAL A 131 1.69 9.46 -3.26
CA VAL A 131 1.67 8.02 -3.56
C VAL A 131 1.54 7.78 -5.06
N GLU A 132 0.66 8.52 -5.73
CA GLU A 132 0.47 8.42 -7.18
C GLU A 132 1.75 8.77 -7.95
N ASP A 133 2.42 9.86 -7.58
CA ASP A 133 3.67 10.29 -8.20
C ASP A 133 4.77 9.22 -8.05
N VAL A 134 4.95 8.72 -6.83
CA VAL A 134 5.97 7.70 -6.51
C VAL A 134 5.69 6.40 -7.26
N LEU A 135 4.45 5.91 -7.24
CA LEU A 135 4.09 4.66 -7.91
C LEU A 135 4.06 4.81 -9.44
N THR A 136 3.80 6.01 -9.97
CA THR A 136 3.95 6.30 -11.40
C THR A 136 5.42 6.25 -11.82
N ALA A 137 6.31 6.84 -11.04
CA ALA A 137 7.74 6.78 -11.29
C ALA A 137 8.26 5.34 -11.24
N LEU A 138 7.80 4.57 -10.24
CA LEU A 138 8.11 3.14 -10.11
C LEU A 138 7.63 2.35 -11.34
N LEU A 139 6.36 2.52 -11.72
CA LEU A 139 5.74 1.85 -12.86
C LEU A 139 6.53 2.09 -14.16
N ARG A 140 6.90 3.35 -14.43
CA ARG A 140 7.71 3.71 -15.62
C ARG A 140 9.06 3.01 -15.60
N ARG A 141 9.77 3.09 -14.47
CA ARG A 141 11.08 2.46 -14.31
C ARG A 141 11.02 0.93 -14.49
N THR A 142 10.00 0.29 -13.95
CA THR A 142 9.80 -1.17 -14.12
C THR A 142 9.57 -1.53 -15.58
N ALA A 143 8.74 -0.76 -16.30
CA ALA A 143 8.50 -1.00 -17.72
C ALA A 143 9.75 -0.78 -18.59
N GLU A 144 10.58 0.23 -18.26
CA GLU A 144 11.85 0.48 -18.95
C GLU A 144 12.87 -0.65 -18.72
N ARG A 145 12.99 -1.13 -17.48
CA ARG A 145 13.97 -2.15 -17.12
C ARG A 145 13.54 -3.56 -17.54
N PHE A 146 12.24 -3.85 -17.51
CA PHE A 146 11.68 -5.17 -17.78
C PHE A 146 10.53 -5.09 -18.80
N PRO A 147 10.82 -4.77 -20.08
CA PRO A 147 9.80 -4.43 -21.08
C PRO A 147 8.85 -5.58 -21.47
N HIS A 148 9.19 -6.82 -21.11
CA HIS A 148 8.38 -8.01 -21.39
C HIS A 148 7.81 -8.66 -20.12
N ALA A 149 8.04 -8.05 -18.95
CA ALA A 149 7.51 -8.53 -17.69
C ALA A 149 6.31 -7.69 -17.25
N PRO A 150 5.37 -8.27 -16.49
CA PRO A 150 4.28 -7.50 -15.91
C PRO A 150 4.83 -6.51 -14.88
N ALA A 151 4.27 -5.29 -14.83
CA ALA A 151 4.70 -4.26 -13.90
C ALA A 151 4.12 -4.46 -12.48
N THR A 152 4.57 -5.54 -11.84
CA THR A 152 4.20 -5.89 -10.46
C THR A 152 5.29 -5.49 -9.46
N PHE A 153 4.93 -5.39 -8.17
CA PHE A 153 5.94 -5.15 -7.13
C PHE A 153 6.97 -6.27 -7.04
N GLY A 154 6.62 -7.53 -7.34
CA GLY A 154 7.59 -8.62 -7.39
C GLY A 154 8.57 -8.55 -8.57
N THR A 155 8.22 -7.83 -9.63
CA THR A 155 9.13 -7.53 -10.75
C THR A 155 9.98 -6.29 -10.44
N ALA A 156 9.38 -5.30 -9.79
CA ALA A 156 10.04 -4.04 -9.47
C ALA A 156 11.00 -4.13 -8.28
N LEU A 157 10.75 -5.03 -7.33
CA LEU A 157 11.48 -5.14 -6.08
C LEU A 157 12.17 -6.51 -5.94
N GLY A 158 13.44 -6.48 -5.56
CA GLY A 158 14.20 -7.63 -5.09
C GLY A 158 14.20 -7.71 -3.56
N GLN A 159 14.06 -8.92 -3.04
CA GLN A 159 14.35 -9.21 -1.64
C GLN A 159 15.86 -9.32 -1.43
N GLN A 160 16.36 -8.67 -0.39
CA GLN A 160 17.75 -8.77 0.04
C GLN A 160 17.82 -9.05 1.54
N GLU A 161 18.80 -9.84 1.93
CA GLU A 161 19.11 -10.09 3.33
C GLU A 161 20.24 -9.14 3.77
N ASN A 162 20.07 -8.50 4.92
CA ASN A 162 21.15 -7.73 5.54
C ASN A 162 22.18 -8.71 6.11
N PRO A 163 23.43 -8.73 5.62
CA PRO A 163 24.43 -9.71 6.06
C PRO A 163 24.87 -9.54 7.52
N VAL A 164 24.57 -8.39 8.14
CA VAL A 164 24.92 -8.09 9.53
C VAL A 164 23.79 -8.48 10.48
N THR A 165 22.54 -8.21 10.11
CA THR A 165 21.38 -8.43 11.00
C THR A 165 20.55 -9.66 10.65
N GLY A 166 20.80 -10.30 9.50
CA GLY A 166 19.96 -11.38 8.95
C GLY A 166 18.54 -10.92 8.56
N SER A 167 18.29 -9.61 8.55
CA SER A 167 16.96 -9.06 8.32
C SER A 167 16.68 -8.94 6.82
N MET A 168 15.51 -9.40 6.39
CA MET A 168 15.05 -9.23 5.01
C MET A 168 14.54 -7.81 4.78
N PHE A 169 14.93 -7.21 3.66
CA PHE A 169 14.42 -5.92 3.19
C PHE A 169 14.21 -5.93 1.68
N PHE A 170 13.40 -4.99 1.18
CA PHE A 170 13.15 -4.85 -0.25
C PHE A 170 13.92 -3.65 -0.81
N ARG A 171 14.46 -3.82 -2.02
CA ARG A 171 15.03 -2.73 -2.83
C ARG A 171 14.57 -2.89 -4.27
N LEU A 172 14.70 -1.84 -5.06
CA LEU A 172 14.51 -1.96 -6.50
C LEU A 172 15.38 -3.08 -7.09
N ALA A 173 14.74 -3.94 -7.90
CA ALA A 173 15.39 -4.99 -8.67
C ALA A 173 16.26 -4.43 -9.81
#